data_AF-A0A7D5GFW2-F1
#
_entry.id   AF-A0A7D5GFW2-F1
#
_cell.length_a   1.000
_cell.length_b   1.000
_cell.length_c   1.000
_cell.angle_alpha   90.00
_cell.angle_beta   90.00
_cell.angle_gamma   90.00
#
_symmetry.space_group_name_H-M   'P 1'
#
loop_
_entity.id
_entity.type
_entity.pdbx_description
1 polymer ?
#
loop_
_entity_poly.entity_id
_entity_poly.type
_entity_poly.pdbx_seq_one_letter_code
_entity_poly.pdbx_strand_id
1 'polypeptide(L)'
;MELTGRDRITVEKDGEEVEVFNHASVSTHHYANSINGYDTFEPTVSKGDLGSGPKPEAVTPRLANVLRDEFHADVEDMGIDVIDPESEEVDVL
;
A
#
# COMPACT_ATOMS: atom_id res chain seq x y z
N MET A 1 22.08 0.53 3.87
CA MET A 1 21.81 -0.58 2.91
C MET A 1 20.59 -0.12 2.15
N GLU A 2 20.59 -0.02 0.83
CA GLU A 2 19.38 0.43 0.11
C GLU A 2 18.27 -0.61 0.26
N LEU A 3 17.23 -0.26 1.03
CA LEU A 3 16.09 -1.13 1.32
C LEU A 3 15.02 -1.07 0.23
N THR A 4 15.10 -0.07 -0.65
CA THR A 4 14.19 0.18 -1.77
C THR A 4 14.13 -0.95 -2.80
N GLY A 5 15.16 -1.80 -2.88
CA GLY A 5 15.19 -2.97 -3.75
C GLY A 5 14.53 -4.23 -3.16
N ARG A 6 14.11 -4.21 -1.89
CA ARG A 6 13.41 -5.34 -1.27
C ARG A 6 11.91 -5.17 -1.44
N ASP A 7 11.23 -6.23 -1.84
CA ASP A 7 9.77 -6.23 -2.00
C ASP A 7 9.01 -6.01 -0.70
N ARG A 8 9.54 -6.59 0.38
CA ARG A 8 8.97 -6.56 1.72
C ARG A 8 10.09 -6.43 2.75
N ILE A 9 9.83 -5.62 3.77
CA ILE A 9 10.75 -5.38 4.88
C ILE A 9 9.97 -5.62 6.17
N THR A 10 10.53 -6.41 7.09
CA THR A 10 9.99 -6.54 8.43
C THR A 10 10.69 -5.54 9.32
N VAL A 11 9.92 -4.76 10.07
CA VAL A 11 10.44 -3.76 11.00
C VAL A 11 9.83 -3.97 12.38
N GLU A 12 10.53 -3.55 13.42
CA GLU A 12 9.98 -3.36 14.75
C GLU A 12 9.65 -1.87 14.93
N LYS A 13 8.40 -1.58 15.30
CA LYS A 13 7.93 -0.24 15.66
C LYS A 13 7.09 -0.33 16.92
N ASP A 14 7.41 0.48 17.94
CA ASP A 14 6.73 0.47 19.23
C ASP A 14 6.69 -0.92 19.94
N GLY A 15 7.65 -1.79 19.63
CA GLY A 15 7.73 -3.16 20.16
C GLY A 15 6.85 -4.19 19.45
N GLU A 16 6.26 -3.84 18.31
CA GLU A 16 5.48 -4.73 17.44
C GLU A 16 6.20 -4.95 16.11
N GLU A 17 6.18 -6.20 15.60
CA GLU A 17 6.70 -6.54 14.28
C GLU A 17 5.67 -6.17 13.19
N VAL A 18 6.07 -5.35 12.24
CA VAL A 18 5.23 -4.87 11.14
C VAL A 18 5.86 -5.21 9.79
N GLU A 19 5.07 -5.77 8.87
CA GLU A 19 5.47 -5.96 7.48
C GLU A 19 5.21 -4.70 6.66
N VAL A 20 6.28 -4.09 6.14
CA VAL A 20 6.24 -2.91 5.29
C VAL A 20 6.51 -3.30 3.83
N PHE A 21 5.60 -2.94 2.93
CA PHE A 21 5.67 -3.31 1.52
C PHE A 21 6.18 -2.17 0.64
N ASN A 22 7.07 -2.51 -0.30
CA ASN A 22 7.58 -1.59 -1.34
C ASN A 22 6.85 -1.72 -2.68
N HIS A 23 6.04 -2.77 -2.85
CA HIS A 23 5.12 -2.92 -3.96
C HIS A 23 3.75 -3.43 -3.49
N ALA A 24 2.70 -3.12 -4.24
CA ALA A 24 1.34 -3.57 -3.98
C ALA A 24 0.56 -3.73 -5.28
N SER A 25 -0.47 -4.57 -5.24
CA SER A 25 -1.43 -4.72 -6.33
C SER A 25 -2.62 -3.80 -6.11
N VAL A 26 -3.04 -3.08 -7.15
CA VAL A 26 -4.21 -2.21 -7.12
C VAL A 26 -5.29 -2.79 -8.03
N SER A 27 -6.52 -2.88 -7.51
CA SER A 27 -7.70 -3.25 -8.30
C SER A 27 -8.78 -2.18 -8.15
N THR A 28 -9.42 -1.81 -9.26
CA THR A 28 -10.50 -0.81 -9.27
C THR A 28 -11.73 -1.39 -9.95
N HIS A 29 -12.85 -1.47 -9.23
CA HIS A 29 -14.09 -1.94 -9.83
C HIS A 29 -14.72 -0.84 -10.68
N HIS A 30 -15.23 -1.20 -11.86
CA HIS A 30 -15.93 -0.30 -12.76
C HIS A 30 -17.28 -0.91 -13.13
N TYR A 31 -18.34 -0.12 -13.02
CA TYR A 31 -19.67 -0.51 -13.46
C TYR A 31 -20.12 0.39 -14.62
N ALA A 32 -20.46 -0.24 -15.74
CA ALA A 32 -20.95 0.45 -16.92
C ALA A 32 -22.42 0.10 -17.13
N ASN A 33 -23.29 1.11 -17.06
CA ASN A 33 -24.71 0.96 -17.34
C ASN A 33 -25.12 1.90 -18.47
N SER A 34 -25.72 1.35 -19.52
CA SER A 34 -26.15 2.10 -20.71
C SER A 34 -27.22 3.17 -20.44
N ILE A 35 -27.86 3.15 -19.26
CA ILE A 35 -28.89 4.12 -18.86
C ILE A 35 -28.34 5.16 -17.88
N ASN A 36 -27.43 4.78 -16.99
CA ASN A 36 -26.99 5.61 -15.85
C ASN A 36 -25.52 6.07 -15.91
N GLY A 37 -24.76 5.68 -16.95
CA GLY A 37 -23.36 6.09 -17.13
C GLY A 37 -22.33 5.07 -16.62
N TYR A 38 -21.08 5.53 -16.50
CA TYR A 38 -19.97 4.78 -15.92
C TYR A 38 -19.76 5.23 -14.48
N ASP A 39 -19.87 4.31 -13.53
CA ASP A 39 -19.48 4.52 -12.12
C ASP A 39 -18.16 3.81 -11.86
N THR A 40 -17.17 4.57 -11.42
CA THR A 40 -15.89 4.05 -10.91
C THR A 40 -15.97 3.96 -9.39
N PHE A 41 -15.61 2.81 -8.83
CA PHE A 41 -15.60 2.59 -7.38
C PHE A 41 -14.21 2.86 -6.78
N GLU A 42 -14.15 2.87 -5.45
CA GLU A 42 -12.93 3.04 -4.67
C GLU A 42 -11.88 1.94 -4.99
N PRO A 43 -10.60 2.29 -5.12
CA PRO A 43 -9.53 1.33 -5.38
C PRO A 43 -9.29 0.45 -4.15
N THR A 44 -8.94 -0.81 -4.38
CA THR A 44 -8.48 -1.75 -3.35
C THR A 44 -6.99 -2.02 -3.52
N VAL A 45 -6.24 -1.98 -2.41
CA VAL A 45 -4.79 -2.23 -2.36
C VAL A 45 -4.51 -3.54 -1.64
N SER A 46 -3.73 -4.43 -2.26
CA SER A 46 -3.39 -5.76 -1.73
C SER A 46 -1.88 -5.90 -1.49
N LYS A 47 -1.50 -6.70 -0.49
CA LYS A 47 -0.12 -7.08 -0.17
C LYS A 47 0.57 -7.64 -1.42
N GLY A 48 1.69 -7.02 -1.81
CA GLY A 48 2.53 -7.48 -2.90
C GLY A 48 1.81 -7.73 -4.24
N ASP A 49 2.17 -8.81 -4.94
CA ASP A 49 1.60 -9.22 -6.23
C ASP A 49 0.31 -10.06 -6.14
N LEU A 50 -0.40 -10.01 -5.01
CA LEU A 50 -1.54 -10.91 -4.77
C LEU A 50 -2.82 -10.54 -5.52
N GLY A 51 -2.89 -9.39 -6.20
CA GLY A 51 -4.06 -8.93 -6.98
C GLY A 51 -5.27 -8.59 -6.10
N SER A 52 -5.93 -9.63 -5.60
CA SER A 52 -7.08 -9.61 -4.67
C SER A 52 -6.70 -10.15 -3.27
N GLY A 53 -5.44 -9.98 -2.88
CA GLY A 53 -4.91 -10.44 -1.61
C GLY A 53 -5.40 -9.63 -0.41
N PRO A 54 -4.92 -9.98 0.81
CA PRO A 54 -5.18 -9.18 1.99
C PRO A 54 -4.59 -7.77 1.82
N LYS A 55 -5.23 -6.79 2.45
CA LYS A 55 -4.71 -5.41 2.55
C LYS A 55 -3.37 -5.40 3.30
N PRO A 56 -2.37 -4.60 2.88
CA PRO A 56 -1.16 -4.41 3.67
C PRO A 56 -1.47 -3.69 4.99
N GLU A 57 -0.67 -3.99 6.01
CA GLU A 57 -0.69 -3.25 7.27
C GLU A 57 0.09 -1.95 7.12
N ALA A 58 1.26 -2.00 6.48
CA ALA A 58 2.07 -0.84 6.19
C ALA A 58 2.68 -0.87 4.78
N VAL A 59 2.94 0.31 4.23
CA VAL A 59 3.67 0.54 2.99
C VAL A 59 4.76 1.58 3.19
N THR A 60 5.76 1.60 2.30
CA THR A 60 6.77 2.65 2.33
C THR A 60 6.24 3.99 1.81
N PRO A 61 6.84 5.14 2.21
CA PRO A 61 6.43 6.46 1.73
C PRO A 61 6.46 6.59 0.20
N ARG A 62 7.45 5.93 -0.42
CA ARG A 62 7.56 5.90 -1.88
C ARG A 62 6.34 5.24 -2.52
N LEU A 63 5.92 4.08 -2.01
CA LEU A 63 4.76 3.38 -2.55
C LEU A 63 3.47 4.16 -2.26
N ALA A 64 3.32 4.74 -1.07
CA ALA A 64 2.18 5.58 -0.71
C ALA A 64 1.99 6.75 -1.69
N ASN A 65 3.06 7.45 -2.05
CA ASN A 65 3.00 8.53 -3.03
C ASN A 65 2.56 8.03 -4.41
N VAL A 66 3.08 6.90 -4.89
CA VAL A 66 2.68 6.32 -6.18
C VAL A 66 1.20 5.92 -6.16
N LEU A 67 0.73 5.28 -5.09
CA LEU A 67 -0.68 4.87 -4.95
C LEU A 67 -1.62 6.07 -4.95
N ARG A 68 -1.24 7.16 -4.28
CA ARG A 68 -2.00 8.39 -4.27
C ARG A 68 -2.01 9.09 -5.62
N ASP A 69 -0.83 9.35 -6.19
CA ASP A 69 -0.70 10.20 -7.38
C ASP A 69 -1.22 9.52 -8.65
N GLU A 70 -0.96 8.22 -8.80
CA GLU A 70 -1.31 7.48 -10.02
C GLU A 70 -2.69 6.80 -9.93
N PHE A 71 -3.05 6.31 -8.74
CA PHE A 71 -4.26 5.49 -8.55
C PHE A 71 -5.34 6.17 -7.69
N HIS A 72 -5.08 7.38 -7.19
CA HIS A 72 -5.99 8.11 -6.30
C HIS A 72 -6.39 7.28 -5.07
N ALA A 73 -5.47 6.40 -4.62
CA ALA A 73 -5.64 5.54 -3.46
C ALA A 73 -4.88 6.14 -2.28
N ASP A 74 -5.59 6.85 -1.39
CA ASP A 74 -5.02 7.36 -0.15
C ASP A 74 -4.93 6.24 0.89
N VAL A 75 -3.72 5.73 1.10
CA VAL A 75 -3.48 4.55 1.94
C VAL A 75 -3.84 4.79 3.41
N GLU A 76 -3.70 6.02 3.90
CA GLU A 76 -4.03 6.37 5.28
C GLU A 76 -5.55 6.34 5.50
N ASP A 77 -6.33 6.85 4.53
CA ASP A 77 -7.80 6.74 4.54
C ASP A 77 -8.28 5.28 4.47
N MET A 78 -7.47 4.41 3.86
CA MET A 78 -7.70 2.97 3.79
C MET A 78 -7.25 2.24 5.06
N GLY A 79 -6.67 2.93 6.06
CA GLY A 79 -6.13 2.35 7.28
C GLY A 79 -4.93 1.45 7.04
N ILE A 80 -3.99 1.92 6.21
CA ILE A 80 -2.69 1.33 5.93
C ILE A 80 -1.65 2.35 6.39
N ASP A 81 -0.71 1.93 7.24
CA ASP A 81 0.31 2.83 7.78
C ASP A 81 1.40 3.14 6.75
N VAL A 82 1.97 4.34 6.83
CA VAL A 82 3.16 4.72 6.07
C VAL A 82 4.37 4.67 6.99
N ILE A 83 5.26 3.71 6.75
CA ILE A 83 6.46 3.51 7.57
C ILE A 83 7.69 3.64 6.69
N ASP A 84 8.58 4.56 7.07
CA ASP A 84 9.90 4.67 6.45
C ASP A 84 10.89 3.72 7.17
N PRO A 85 11.30 2.62 6.53
CA PRO A 85 12.24 1.66 7.11
C PRO A 85 13.68 2.19 7.16
N GLU A 86 13.96 3.36 6.56
CA GLU A 86 15.25 4.04 6.65
C GLU A 86 15.29 5.09 7.78
N SER A 87 14.18 5.30 8.50
CA SER A 87 14.11 6.21 9.65
C SER A 87 14.88 5.67 10.86
N GLU A 88 15.47 6.58 11.66
CA GLU A 88 16.17 6.24 12.90
C GLU A 88 15.23 5.74 14.02
N GLU A 89 13.91 5.91 13.86
CA GLU A 89 12.88 5.48 14.82
C GLU A 89 12.37 4.06 14.57
N VAL A 90 12.90 3.36 13.56
CA VAL A 90 12.42 2.06 13.10
C VAL A 90 13.59 1.08 13.06
N ASP A 91 13.46 -0.05 13.76
CA ASP A 91 14.46 -1.11 13.75
C ASP A 91 14.14 -2.13 12.64
N VAL A 92 15.04 -2.28 11.68
CA VAL A 92 14.88 -3.26 10.58
C VAL A 92 15.39 -4.63 11.02
N LEU A 93 14.55 -5.66 10.86
CA LEU A 93 14.82 -7.05 11.26
C LEU A 93 15.41 -7.91 10.12
#